data_AF-A0A375HHT1-F1
#
_entry.id   AF-A0A375HHT1-F1
#
_cell.length_a   1.000
_cell.length_b   1.000
_cell.length_c   1.000
_cell.angle_alpha   90.00
_cell.angle_beta   90.00
_cell.angle_gamma   90.00
#
_symmetry.space_group_name_H-M   'P 1'
#
loop_
_entity.id
_entity.type
_entity.pdbx_description
1 polymer ?
#
loop_
_entity_poly.entity_id
_entity_poly.type
_entity_poly.pdbx_seq_one_letter_code
_entity_poly.pdbx_strand_id
1 'polypeptide(L)'
;MNLHLSARSAAYALTVLSALFRWLIEQRYVLANPFAGIKVRGHALRPALDTARGFTEGEWLLLRAIADGLEWSYGWSEPAAQRLRFLLDFGYATGLRASELVGAALGNVHLDGHGDR
;
A
#
# COMPACT_ATOMS: atom_id res chain seq x y z
N MET A 1 -24.86 15.09 -10.20
CA MET A 1 -24.45 13.70 -10.47
C MET A 1 -23.01 13.74 -10.98
N ASN A 2 -22.01 13.54 -10.12
CA ASN A 2 -20.59 13.73 -10.45
C ASN A 2 -19.95 12.38 -10.78
N LEU A 3 -19.86 12.02 -12.05
CA LEU A 3 -19.13 10.84 -12.55
C LEU A 3 -17.75 11.27 -13.07
N HIS A 4 -16.94 11.93 -12.23
CA HIS A 4 -15.59 12.31 -12.60
C HIS A 4 -14.58 11.34 -11.97
N LEU A 5 -13.99 10.48 -12.80
CA LEU A 5 -12.81 9.70 -12.40
C LEU A 5 -11.67 10.66 -12.07
N SER A 6 -10.86 10.32 -11.06
CA SER A 6 -9.59 11.01 -10.85
C SER A 6 -8.72 10.89 -12.11
N ALA A 7 -7.86 11.89 -12.36
CA ALA A 7 -6.96 11.86 -13.52
C ALA A 7 -6.13 10.56 -13.57
N ARG A 8 -5.72 10.04 -12.40
CA ARG A 8 -5.01 8.76 -12.25
C ARG A 8 -5.88 7.56 -12.64
N SER A 9 -7.12 7.53 -12.17
CA SER A 9 -8.06 6.44 -12.48
C SER A 9 -8.41 6.42 -13.96
N ALA A 10 -8.63 7.58 -14.58
CA ALA A 10 -8.88 7.71 -16.01
C ALA A 10 -7.67 7.26 -16.84
N ALA A 11 -6.46 7.68 -16.43
CA ALA A 11 -5.20 7.25 -17.06
C ALA A 11 -5.02 5.72 -17.02
N TYR A 12 -5.25 5.10 -15.86
CA TYR A 12 -5.18 3.65 -15.71
C TYR A 12 -6.18 2.93 -16.62
N ALA A 13 -7.44 3.39 -16.65
CA ALA A 13 -8.47 2.81 -17.52
C ALA A 13 -8.08 2.88 -19.00
N LEU A 14 -7.54 4.03 -19.46
CA LEU A 14 -7.07 4.18 -20.84
C LEU A 14 -5.90 3.24 -21.17
N THR A 15 -4.97 3.02 -20.25
CA THR A 15 -3.88 2.05 -20.41
C THR A 15 -4.43 0.63 -20.57
N VAL A 16 -5.38 0.22 -19.73
CA VAL A 16 -6.01 -1.12 -19.79
C VAL A 16 -6.77 -1.30 -21.11
N LEU A 17 -7.59 -0.31 -21.50
CA LEU A 17 -8.35 -0.35 -22.75
C LEU A 17 -7.42 -0.41 -23.98
N SER A 18 -6.35 0.38 -24.00
CA SER A 18 -5.39 0.34 -25.10
C SER A 18 -4.69 -1.02 -25.21
N ALA A 19 -4.30 -1.65 -24.08
CA ALA A 19 -3.70 -2.97 -24.08
C ALA A 19 -4.69 -4.07 -24.54
N LEU A 20 -5.96 -3.99 -24.12
CA LEU A 20 -7.01 -4.90 -24.56
C LEU A 20 -7.24 -4.83 -26.07
N PHE A 21 -7.38 -3.63 -26.64
CA PHE A 21 -7.59 -3.46 -28.08
C PHE A 21 -6.37 -3.91 -28.88
N ARG A 22 -5.15 -3.72 -28.35
CA ARG A 22 -3.95 -4.29 -28.96
C ARG A 22 -4.04 -5.82 -29.05
N TRP A 23 -4.46 -6.49 -27.98
CA TRP A 23 -4.68 -7.94 -28.01
C TRP A 23 -5.79 -8.36 -28.98
N LEU A 24 -6.90 -7.62 -29.05
CA LEU A 24 -8.00 -7.91 -30.00
C LEU A 24 -7.56 -7.80 -31.47
N ILE A 25 -6.64 -6.89 -31.78
CA ILE A 25 -6.04 -6.80 -33.13
C ILE A 25 -5.18 -8.04 -33.42
N GLU A 26 -4.35 -8.46 -32.48
CA GLU A 26 -3.50 -9.65 -32.61
C GLU A 26 -4.34 -10.91 -32.89
N GLN A 27 -5.49 -11.03 -32.24
CA GLN A 27 -6.45 -12.12 -32.46
C GLN A 27 -7.37 -11.91 -33.68
N ARG A 28 -7.18 -10.81 -34.42
CA ARG A 28 -7.95 -10.44 -35.63
C ARG A 28 -9.45 -10.24 -35.37
N TYR A 29 -9.85 -9.90 -34.15
CA TYR A 29 -11.24 -9.54 -33.83
C TYR A 29 -11.59 -8.11 -34.24
N VAL A 30 -10.62 -7.19 -34.20
CA VAL A 30 -10.79 -5.79 -34.60
C VAL A 30 -9.62 -5.34 -35.46
N LEU A 31 -9.83 -4.30 -36.27
CA LEU A 31 -8.83 -3.82 -37.24
C LEU A 31 -7.90 -2.74 -36.68
N ALA A 32 -8.34 -2.00 -35.66
CA ALA A 32 -7.60 -0.86 -35.13
C ALA A 32 -7.87 -0.65 -33.64
N ASN A 33 -6.93 0.01 -32.97
CA ASN A 33 -7.05 0.39 -31.57
C ASN A 33 -7.47 1.87 -31.50
N PRO A 34 -8.70 2.18 -31.07
CA PRO A 34 -9.19 3.56 -31.02
C PRO A 34 -8.46 4.42 -29.97
N PHE A 35 -7.73 3.79 -29.04
CA PHE A 35 -6.95 4.45 -28.00
C PHE A 35 -5.47 4.64 -28.37
N ALA A 36 -5.02 4.18 -29.55
CA ALA A 36 -3.61 4.21 -29.95
C ALA A 36 -3.01 5.64 -29.98
N GLY A 37 -3.82 6.66 -30.30
CA GLY A 37 -3.39 8.06 -30.34
C GLY A 37 -3.44 8.78 -28.99
N ILE A 38 -4.02 8.15 -27.95
CA ILE A 38 -4.24 8.83 -26.67
C ILE A 38 -2.97 8.73 -25.83
N LYS A 39 -2.24 9.84 -25.73
CA LYS A 39 -1.05 9.96 -24.88
C LYS A 39 -1.46 10.07 -23.42
N VAL A 40 -1.59 8.93 -22.75
CA VAL A 40 -1.73 8.89 -21.30
C VAL A 40 -0.37 9.21 -20.67
N ARG A 41 -0.21 10.39 -20.05
CA ARG A 41 0.91 10.67 -19.14
C ARG A 41 0.72 9.83 -17.87
N GLY A 42 0.97 8.53 -17.94
CA GLY A 42 0.51 7.57 -16.92
C GLY A 42 1.49 6.46 -16.56
N HIS A 43 2.74 6.55 -17.03
CA HIS A 43 3.83 5.70 -16.55
C HIS A 43 4.82 6.51 -15.73
N ALA A 44 4.32 7.31 -14.78
CA ALA A 44 5.14 7.54 -13.60
C ALA A 44 5.33 6.15 -12.98
N LEU A 45 6.55 5.62 -13.08
CA LEU A 45 7.03 4.55 -12.21
C LEU A 45 6.43 4.82 -10.84
N ARG A 46 5.62 3.87 -10.36
CA ARG A 46 4.97 3.94 -9.06
C ARG A 46 6.03 4.49 -8.10
N PRO A 47 5.83 5.68 -7.48
CA PRO A 47 6.81 6.14 -6.51
C PRO A 47 7.00 4.98 -5.54
N ALA A 48 8.24 4.49 -5.42
CA ALA A 48 8.61 3.75 -4.22
C ALA A 48 8.12 4.64 -3.07
N LEU A 49 7.27 4.07 -2.21
CA LEU A 49 6.57 4.72 -1.09
C LEU A 49 6.97 6.19 -0.88
N ASP A 50 6.02 7.10 -1.04
CA ASP A 50 6.25 8.53 -0.83
C ASP A 50 6.72 8.77 0.61
N THR A 51 8.04 8.74 0.83
CA THR A 51 8.69 8.85 2.14
C THR A 51 8.49 10.22 2.75
N ALA A 52 8.09 11.22 1.95
CA ALA A 52 7.71 12.54 2.43
C ALA A 52 6.39 12.52 3.24
N ARG A 53 5.65 11.40 3.25
CA ARG A 53 4.44 11.18 4.07
C ARG A 53 4.69 10.31 5.30
N GLY A 54 5.96 10.12 5.69
CA GLY A 54 6.31 9.46 6.94
C GLY A 54 6.15 10.41 8.14
N PHE A 55 5.94 9.84 9.32
CA PHE A 55 6.09 10.58 10.56
C PHE A 55 7.57 10.92 10.79
N THR A 56 7.84 12.13 11.25
CA THR A 56 9.14 12.48 11.84
C THR A 56 9.37 11.65 13.12
N GLU A 57 10.61 11.59 13.59
CA GLU A 57 10.95 10.88 14.82
C GLU A 57 10.13 11.37 16.03
N GLY A 58 9.93 12.67 16.16
CA GLY A 58 9.11 13.25 17.23
C GLY A 58 7.63 12.88 17.12
N GLU A 59 7.07 12.91 15.91
CA GLU A 59 5.68 12.48 15.66
C GLU A 59 5.50 10.98 15.92
N TRP A 60 6.51 10.17 15.61
CA TRP A 60 6.51 8.74 15.90
C TRP A 60 6.51 8.45 17.40
N LEU A 61 7.36 9.14 18.17
CA LEU A 61 7.38 9.02 19.63
C LEU A 61 6.05 9.45 20.25
N LEU A 62 5.43 10.52 19.73
CA LEU A 62 4.11 10.95 20.17
C LEU A 62 3.04 9.89 19.87
N LEU A 63 3.08 9.29 18.68
CA LEU A 63 2.15 8.22 18.29
C LEU A 63 2.28 7.03 19.24
N ARG A 64 3.51 6.63 19.60
CA ARG A 64 3.75 5.54 20.54
C ARG A 64 3.28 5.87 21.95
N ALA A 65 3.50 7.09 22.43
CA ALA A 65 2.98 7.54 23.72
C ALA A 65 1.43 7.48 23.79
N ILE A 66 0.76 7.86 22.70
CA ILE A 66 -0.71 7.73 22.60
C ILE A 66 -1.10 6.25 22.61
N ALA A 67 -0.39 5.40 21.85
CA ALA A 67 -0.64 3.96 21.81
C ALA A 67 -0.48 3.31 23.19
N ASP A 68 0.50 3.73 23.98
CA ASP A 68 0.72 3.29 25.36
C ASP A 68 -0.44 3.72 26.28
N GLY A 69 -1.04 4.88 26.04
CA GLY A 69 -2.19 5.39 26.81
C GLY A 69 -3.57 4.82 26.47
N LEU A 70 -3.70 3.96 25.45
CA LEU A 70 -5.02 3.52 24.92
C LEU A 70 -5.94 2.87 25.95
N GLU A 71 -5.39 2.02 26.82
CA GLU A 71 -6.13 1.32 27.86
C GLU A 71 -6.74 2.29 28.88
N TRP A 72 -5.94 3.27 29.30
CA TRP A 72 -6.26 4.16 30.41
C TRP A 72 -7.07 5.39 29.97
N SER A 73 -6.79 5.90 28.77
CA SER A 73 -7.30 7.20 28.31
C SER A 73 -8.42 7.10 27.29
N TYR A 74 -8.54 5.95 26.61
CA TYR A 74 -9.43 5.80 25.46
C TYR A 74 -10.36 4.59 25.55
N GLY A 75 -10.37 3.87 26.68
CA GLY A 75 -11.31 2.78 26.95
C GLY A 75 -11.09 1.52 26.10
N TRP A 76 -9.88 1.35 25.54
CA TRP A 76 -9.53 0.15 24.81
C TRP A 76 -9.37 -1.02 25.78
N SER A 77 -9.78 -2.22 25.35
CA SER A 77 -9.38 -3.42 26.07
C SER A 77 -7.88 -3.66 25.93
N GLU A 78 -7.25 -4.19 26.98
CA GLU A 78 -5.82 -4.52 27.00
C GLU A 78 -5.39 -5.35 25.76
N PRO A 79 -6.10 -6.42 25.35
CA PRO A 79 -5.72 -7.17 24.15
C PRO A 79 -5.79 -6.35 22.86
N ALA A 80 -6.70 -5.38 22.75
CA ALA A 80 -6.80 -4.51 21.58
C ALA A 80 -5.65 -3.50 21.53
N ALA A 81 -5.29 -2.92 22.67
CA ALA A 81 -4.16 -2.00 22.77
C ALA A 81 -2.83 -2.71 22.48
N GLN A 82 -2.62 -3.90 23.04
CA GLN A 82 -1.45 -4.74 22.75
C GLN A 82 -1.31 -5.06 21.25
N ARG A 83 -2.40 -5.44 20.58
CA ARG A 83 -2.38 -5.69 19.13
C ARG A 83 -1.99 -4.45 18.34
N LEU A 84 -2.53 -3.28 18.67
CA LEU A 84 -2.19 -2.04 17.96
C LEU A 84 -0.73 -1.65 18.18
N ARG A 85 -0.23 -1.68 19.42
CA ARG A 85 1.20 -1.42 19.72
C ARG A 85 2.11 -2.37 18.94
N PHE A 86 1.77 -3.67 18.92
CA PHE A 86 2.48 -4.65 18.11
C PHE A 86 2.47 -4.30 16.62
N LEU A 87 1.30 -3.98 16.04
CA LEU A 87 1.21 -3.63 14.62
C LEU A 87 2.01 -2.38 14.26
N LEU A 88 2.05 -1.39 15.15
CA LEU A 88 2.85 -0.17 14.99
C LEU A 88 4.34 -0.49 15.01
N ASP A 89 4.83 -1.13 16.07
CA ASP A 89 6.25 -1.43 16.24
C ASP A 89 6.75 -2.42 15.18
N PHE A 90 5.99 -3.48 14.91
CA PHE A 90 6.34 -4.49 13.92
C PHE A 90 6.31 -3.93 12.51
N GLY A 91 5.28 -3.14 12.16
CA GLY A 91 5.18 -2.49 10.86
C GLY A 91 6.31 -1.49 10.61
N TYR A 92 6.67 -0.69 11.64
CA TYR A 92 7.78 0.25 11.57
C TYR A 92 9.13 -0.44 11.40
N ALA A 93 9.38 -1.51 12.18
CA ALA A 93 10.65 -2.23 12.15
C ALA A 93 10.87 -3.04 10.85
N THR A 94 9.80 -3.57 10.26
CA THR A 94 9.90 -4.48 9.11
C THR A 94 9.61 -3.82 7.76
N GLY A 95 8.87 -2.71 7.75
CA GLY A 95 8.47 -2.04 6.51
C GLY A 95 7.51 -2.85 5.63
N LEU A 96 6.86 -3.87 6.18
CA LEU A 96 5.94 -4.73 5.44
C LEU A 96 4.74 -3.93 4.90
N ARG A 97 4.32 -4.29 3.69
CA ARG A 97 3.08 -3.78 3.11
C ARG A 97 1.89 -4.37 3.85
N ALA A 98 0.77 -3.65 3.87
CA ALA A 98 -0.46 -4.12 4.54
C ALA A 98 -0.89 -5.53 4.09
N SER A 99 -0.74 -5.87 2.80
CA SER A 99 -1.06 -7.21 2.29
C SER A 99 -0.12 -8.30 2.81
N GLU A 100 1.15 -7.97 3.03
CA GLU A 100 2.15 -8.90 3.55
C GLU A 100 1.93 -9.12 5.05
N LEU A 101 1.63 -8.04 5.79
CA LEU A 101 1.30 -8.06 7.22
C LEU A 101 0.03 -8.89 7.50
N VAL A 102 -1.01 -8.74 6.69
CA VAL A 102 -2.26 -9.53 6.82
C VAL A 102 -2.02 -11.00 6.48
N GLY A 103 -1.11 -11.30 5.55
CA GLY A 103 -0.73 -12.67 5.20
C GLY A 103 0.32 -13.28 6.14
N ALA A 104 0.86 -12.51 7.09
CA ALA A 104 1.90 -12.99 7.99
C ALA A 104 1.32 -13.94 9.04
N ALA A 105 1.92 -15.12 9.17
CA ALA A 105 1.63 -16.09 10.21
C ALA A 105 2.84 -16.24 11.13
N LEU A 106 2.63 -16.76 12.35
CA LEU A 106 3.72 -16.99 13.31
C LEU A 106 4.80 -17.93 12.74
N GLY A 107 4.41 -18.88 11.87
CA GLY A 107 5.34 -19.77 11.18
C GLY A 107 6.27 -19.09 10.17
N ASN A 108 6.02 -17.81 9.84
CA ASN A 108 6.91 -17.02 8.99
C ASN A 108 8.01 -16.31 9.81
N VAL A 109 7.98 -16.39 11.14
CA VAL A 109 8.98 -15.79 12.02
C VAL A 109 10.04 -16.83 12.33
N HIS A 110 11.25 -16.60 11.82
CA HIS A 110 12.42 -17.43 12.08
C HIS A 110 13.36 -16.65 12.98
N LEU A 111 13.76 -17.26 14.10
CA LEU A 111 14.87 -16.74 14.89
C LEU A 111 16.15 -16.99 14.08
N ASP A 112 16.89 -15.93 13.79
CA ASP A 112 18.15 -16.10 13.10
C ASP A 112 19.12 -16.84 14.03
N GLY A 113 19.66 -17.97 13.56
CA GLY A 113 20.53 -18.85 14.37
C GLY A 113 21.91 -18.27 14.64
N HIS A 114 22.23 -17.12 14.04
CA HIS A 114 23.42 -16.35 14.33
C HIS A 114 23.18 -15.47 15.57
N GLY A 115 23.56 -16.01 16.73
CA GLY A 115 23.77 -15.19 17.92
C GLY A 115 24.93 -14.23 17.68
N ASP A 116 24.63 -12.99 17.31
CA ASP A 116 25.59 -11.90 17.38
C ASP A 116 25.90 -11.64 18.86
N ARG A 117 27.14 -11.97 19.23
CA ARG A 117 27.75 -11.70 20.53
C ARG A 117 28.23 -10.25 20.62
#